data_AF-A0A2D7PEK8-F1
#
_entry.id   AF-A0A2D7PEK8-F1
#
_cell.length_a   1.000
_cell.length_b   1.000
_cell.length_c   1.000
_cell.angle_alpha   90.00
_cell.angle_beta   90.00
_cell.angle_gamma   90.00
#
_symmetry.space_group_name_H-M   'P 1'
#
loop_
_entity.id
_entity.type
_entity.pdbx_description
1 polymer ?
#
loop_
_entity_poly.entity_id
_entity_poly.type
_entity_poly.pdbx_seq_one_letter_code
_entity_poly.pdbx_strand_id
1 'polypeptide(L)'
;MNINILRRFIIICAVSTFVMFTFWAVYKSFVNRPLGDYETEVCDNRLKDKMWDKAIKAANEALIKNPEHRGAMMCKAIANINKKEYDLALKQLSNLIIFLNKNLVDDDLTGRGTLAAAYANRGIIKDRKGDYEGALKDYIKSLETDSEAVEGPGLGEKILYMINKPSSIRKRAQYIHEQLKLPEEERVLSVPDRDKEQIMHKPGKL
;
A
#
# COMPACT_ATOMS: atom_id res chain seq x y z
N MET A 1 -21.24 2.03 56.16
CA MET A 1 -20.87 2.70 54.89
C MET A 1 -22.14 2.96 54.08
N ASN A 2 -22.40 4.20 53.64
CA ASN A 2 -23.65 4.54 52.94
C ASN A 2 -23.59 4.04 51.48
N ILE A 3 -24.45 3.08 51.13
CA ILE A 3 -24.53 2.45 49.80
C ILE A 3 -24.72 3.47 48.68
N ASN A 4 -25.46 4.55 48.93
CA ASN A 4 -25.68 5.59 47.92
C ASN A 4 -24.42 6.42 47.66
N ILE A 5 -23.61 6.66 48.69
CA ILE A 5 -22.31 7.33 48.58
C ILE A 5 -21.33 6.44 47.82
N LEU A 6 -21.27 5.15 48.18
CA LEU A 6 -20.41 4.17 47.49
C LEU A 6 -20.77 4.06 46.01
N ARG A 7 -22.06 3.97 45.68
CA ARG A 7 -22.52 3.89 44.28
C ARG A 7 -22.15 5.14 43.48
N ARG A 8 -22.35 6.34 44.04
CA ARG A 8 -21.93 7.60 43.39
C ARG A 8 -20.43 7.66 43.19
N PHE A 9 -19.65 7.25 44.20
CA PHE A 9 -18.20 7.18 44.09
C PHE A 9 -17.74 6.24 42.97
N ILE A 10 -18.30 5.02 42.90
CA ILE A 10 -17.99 4.05 41.84
C ILE A 10 -18.31 4.62 40.45
N ILE A 11 -19.47 5.28 40.29
CA ILE A 11 -19.86 5.91 39.02
C ILE A 11 -18.88 7.03 38.64
N ILE A 12 -18.52 7.90 39.57
CA ILE A 12 -17.58 9.00 39.32
C ILE A 12 -16.19 8.46 38.94
N CYS A 13 -15.72 7.39 39.61
CA CYS A 13 -14.47 6.73 39.26
C CYS A 13 -14.53 6.15 37.83
N ALA A 14 -15.59 5.42 37.49
CA ALA A 14 -15.75 4.85 36.15
C ALA A 14 -15.78 5.92 35.04
N VAL A 15 -16.53 7.00 35.26
CA VAL A 15 -16.59 8.14 34.32
C VAL A 15 -15.24 8.83 34.22
N SER A 16 -14.56 9.09 35.34
CA SER A 16 -13.24 9.73 35.35
C SER A 16 -12.20 8.88 34.60
N THR A 17 -12.19 7.57 34.82
CA THR A 17 -11.27 6.65 34.12
C THR A 17 -11.54 6.64 32.62
N PHE A 18 -12.81 6.60 32.20
CA PHE A 18 -13.17 6.67 30.79
C PHE A 18 -12.70 7.98 30.15
N VAL A 19 -12.97 9.13 30.79
CA VAL A 19 -12.55 10.45 30.31
C VAL A 19 -11.03 10.55 30.21
N MET A 20 -10.30 10.09 31.24
CA MET A 20 -8.84 10.09 31.23
C MET A 20 -8.28 9.19 30.12
N PHE A 21 -8.86 8.00 29.92
CA PHE A 21 -8.47 7.10 28.84
C PHE A 21 -8.74 7.72 27.46
N THR A 22 -9.92 8.32 27.25
CA THR A 22 -10.25 9.00 26.00
C THR A 22 -9.31 10.17 25.73
N PHE A 23 -9.05 11.00 26.74
CA PHE A 23 -8.12 12.12 26.62
C PHE A 23 -6.69 11.63 26.30
N TRP A 24 -6.19 10.63 27.02
CA TRP A 24 -4.88 10.04 26.76
C TRP A 24 -4.78 9.43 25.36
N ALA A 25 -5.81 8.70 24.90
CA ALA A 25 -5.86 8.11 23.57
C ALA A 25 -5.84 9.18 22.47
N VAL A 26 -6.66 10.22 22.61
CA VAL A 26 -6.71 11.35 21.66
C VAL A 26 -5.38 12.09 21.66
N TYR A 27 -4.86 12.46 22.83
CA TYR A 27 -3.58 13.16 22.96
C TYR A 27 -2.44 12.38 22.31
N LYS A 28 -2.32 11.08 22.61
CA LYS A 28 -1.30 10.20 22.04
C LYS A 28 -1.42 10.12 20.51
N SER A 29 -2.63 10.09 19.96
CA SER A 29 -2.87 10.02 18.51
C SER A 29 -2.38 11.25 17.75
N PHE A 30 -2.36 12.43 18.37
CA PHE A 30 -1.94 13.67 17.71
C PHE A 30 -0.49 14.05 18.01
N VAL A 31 0.04 13.70 19.19
CA VAL A 31 1.36 14.19 19.64
C VAL A 31 2.51 13.25 19.24
N ASN A 32 2.28 11.94 19.14
CA ASN A 32 3.34 10.96 18.89
C ASN A 32 3.29 10.35 17.49
N ARG A 33 3.21 11.18 16.43
CA ARG A 33 3.32 10.68 15.06
C ARG A 33 4.80 10.51 14.68
N PRO A 34 5.20 9.36 14.10
CA PRO A 34 6.53 9.20 13.52
C PRO A 34 6.87 10.33 12.52
N LEU A 35 8.16 10.66 12.44
CA LEU A 35 8.63 11.71 11.54
C LEU A 35 8.33 11.35 10.08
N GLY A 36 7.66 12.25 9.36
CA GLY A 36 7.28 12.09 7.95
C GLY A 36 5.89 11.47 7.72
N ASP A 37 5.19 10.99 8.75
CA ASP A 37 3.88 10.35 8.59
C ASP A 37 2.81 11.33 8.10
N TYR A 38 2.81 12.56 8.63
CA TYR A 38 1.84 13.58 8.23
C TYR A 38 2.00 13.94 6.75
N GLU A 39 3.23 14.16 6.29
CA GLU A 39 3.52 14.48 4.90
C GLU A 39 3.21 13.29 3.97
N THR A 40 3.42 12.06 4.44
CA THR A 40 3.01 10.85 3.71
C THR A 40 1.49 10.78 3.56
N GLU A 41 0.73 11.10 4.60
CA GLU A 41 -0.72 11.17 4.53
C GLU A 41 -1.20 12.27 3.56
N VAL A 42 -0.52 13.41 3.54
CA VAL A 42 -0.78 14.45 2.53
C VAL A 42 -0.50 13.91 1.13
N CYS A 43 0.64 13.22 0.92
CA CYS A 43 0.97 12.58 -0.36
C CYS A 43 -0.13 11.61 -0.82
N ASP A 44 -0.65 10.81 0.10
CA ASP A 44 -1.71 9.84 -0.16
C ASP A 44 -3.01 10.48 -0.61
N ASN A 45 -3.41 11.58 0.04
CA ASN A 45 -4.59 12.34 -0.35
C ASN A 45 -4.38 12.95 -1.74
N ARG A 46 -3.18 13.46 -2.05
CA ARG A 46 -2.86 13.98 -3.38
C ARG A 46 -2.84 12.90 -4.46
N LEU A 47 -2.48 11.66 -4.15
CA LEU A 47 -2.63 10.54 -5.09
C LEU A 47 -4.10 10.29 -5.42
N LYS A 48 -4.99 10.31 -4.41
CA LYS A 48 -6.45 10.14 -4.64
C LYS A 48 -7.01 11.28 -5.49
N ASP A 49 -6.56 12.51 -5.23
CA ASP A 49 -6.95 13.70 -5.99
C ASP A 49 -6.33 13.78 -7.40
N LYS A 50 -5.51 12.79 -7.78
CA LYS A 50 -4.74 12.77 -9.05
C LYS A 50 -3.75 13.93 -9.21
N MET A 51 -3.32 14.52 -8.10
CA MET A 51 -2.37 15.65 -8.05
C MET A 51 -0.93 15.13 -7.90
N TRP A 52 -0.40 14.50 -8.95
CA TRP A 52 0.86 13.75 -8.89
C TRP A 52 2.06 14.58 -8.46
N ASP A 53 2.21 15.81 -9.00
CA ASP A 53 3.34 16.67 -8.63
C ASP A 53 3.28 17.12 -7.17
N LYS A 54 2.08 17.38 -6.66
CA LYS A 54 1.87 17.71 -5.24
C LYS A 54 2.12 16.49 -4.35
N ALA A 55 1.76 15.29 -4.80
CA ALA A 55 2.08 14.06 -4.10
C ALA A 55 3.60 13.86 -4.00
N ILE A 56 4.33 14.02 -5.12
CA ILE A 56 5.80 13.94 -5.13
C ILE A 56 6.43 14.97 -4.19
N LYS A 57 5.93 16.21 -4.18
CA LYS A 57 6.41 17.25 -3.26
C LYS A 57 6.23 16.82 -1.80
N ALA A 58 5.04 16.38 -1.42
CA ALA A 58 4.76 15.92 -0.06
C ALA A 58 5.62 14.70 0.33
N ALA A 59 5.81 13.74 -0.58
CA ALA A 59 6.71 12.61 -0.34
C ALA A 59 8.16 13.05 -0.14
N ASN A 60 8.65 14.05 -0.88
CA ASN A 60 9.99 14.58 -0.68
C ASN A 60 10.12 15.29 0.68
N GLU A 61 9.11 16.05 1.09
CA GLU A 61 9.07 16.68 2.42
C GLU A 61 9.10 15.63 3.55
N ALA A 62 8.36 14.52 3.38
CA ALA A 62 8.41 13.38 4.30
C ALA A 62 9.82 12.76 4.37
N LEU A 63 10.46 12.54 3.22
CA LEU A 63 11.80 11.94 3.12
C LEU A 63 12.92 12.85 3.63
N ILE A 64 12.73 14.17 3.63
CA ILE A 64 13.65 15.11 4.30
C ILE A 64 13.59 14.91 5.82
N LYS A 65 12.39 14.69 6.37
CA LYS A 65 12.20 14.47 7.82
C LYS A 65 12.64 13.07 8.26
N ASN A 66 12.37 12.08 7.41
CA ASN A 66 12.74 10.69 7.64
C ASN A 66 13.12 10.02 6.30
N PRO A 67 14.43 9.92 6.01
CA PRO A 67 14.91 9.32 4.76
C PRO A 67 14.53 7.85 4.59
N GLU A 68 14.23 7.14 5.68
CA GLU A 68 13.88 5.71 5.70
C GLU A 68 12.37 5.47 5.68
N HIS A 69 11.57 6.53 5.50
CA HIS A 69 10.12 6.43 5.51
C HIS A 69 9.59 5.67 4.29
N ARG A 70 9.38 4.36 4.44
CA ARG A 70 8.87 3.47 3.38
C ARG A 70 7.57 3.93 2.72
N GLY A 71 6.64 4.51 3.48
CA GLY A 71 5.37 5.04 2.97
C GLY A 71 5.58 6.19 1.98
N ALA A 72 6.41 7.19 2.34
CA ALA A 72 6.82 8.26 1.45
C ALA A 72 7.58 7.75 0.21
N MET A 73 8.51 6.80 0.37
CA MET A 73 9.21 6.17 -0.76
C MET A 73 8.20 5.54 -1.75
N MET A 74 7.24 4.77 -1.23
CA MET A 74 6.18 4.15 -2.02
C MET A 74 5.28 5.20 -2.69
N CYS A 75 4.84 6.22 -1.95
CA CYS A 75 3.95 7.25 -2.46
C CYS A 75 4.60 8.02 -3.63
N LYS A 76 5.90 8.35 -3.50
CA LYS A 76 6.70 8.94 -4.57
C LYS A 76 6.78 8.05 -5.80
N ALA A 77 7.03 6.75 -5.61
CA ALA A 77 7.06 5.78 -6.71
C ALA A 77 5.71 5.74 -7.43
N ILE A 78 4.61 5.55 -6.70
CA ILE A 78 3.26 5.49 -7.27
C ILE A 78 2.91 6.78 -8.04
N ALA A 79 3.28 7.95 -7.53
CA ALA A 79 3.05 9.21 -8.24
C ALA A 79 3.79 9.23 -9.59
N ASN A 80 5.05 8.78 -9.64
CA ASN A 80 5.81 8.68 -10.88
C ASN A 80 5.24 7.63 -11.86
N ILE A 81 4.70 6.52 -11.35
CA ILE A 81 3.99 5.54 -12.20
C ILE A 81 2.77 6.18 -12.87
N ASN A 82 1.98 6.96 -12.12
CA ASN A 82 0.81 7.67 -12.68
C ASN A 82 1.21 8.75 -13.70
N LYS A 83 2.40 9.34 -13.55
CA LYS A 83 3.00 10.24 -14.54
C LYS A 83 3.61 9.50 -15.75
N LYS A 84 3.61 8.16 -15.76
CA LYS A 84 4.26 7.30 -16.77
C LYS A 84 5.79 7.41 -16.80
N GLU A 85 6.39 7.92 -15.73
CA GLU A 85 7.85 7.99 -15.52
C GLU A 85 8.37 6.62 -15.06
N TYR A 86 8.20 5.61 -15.92
CA TYR A 86 8.37 4.21 -15.55
C TYR A 86 9.80 3.85 -15.17
N ASP A 87 10.81 4.37 -15.86
CA ASP A 87 12.21 4.05 -15.55
C ASP A 87 12.62 4.60 -14.18
N LEU A 88 12.16 5.81 -13.85
CA LEU A 88 12.35 6.41 -12.53
C LEU A 88 11.64 5.61 -11.45
N ALA A 89 10.38 5.23 -11.69
CA ALA A 89 9.59 4.44 -10.76
C ALA A 89 10.19 3.05 -10.51
N LEU A 90 10.71 2.38 -11.55
CA LEU A 90 11.40 1.08 -11.44
C LEU A 90 12.63 1.17 -10.53
N LYS A 91 13.44 2.24 -10.69
CA LYS A 91 14.60 2.49 -9.82
C LYS A 91 14.16 2.73 -8.37
N GLN A 92 13.12 3.54 -8.17
CA GLN A 92 12.59 3.83 -6.84
C GLN A 92 12.05 2.58 -6.14
N LEU A 93 11.25 1.77 -6.84
CA LEU A 93 10.71 0.51 -6.31
C LEU A 93 11.82 -0.50 -6.02
N SER A 94 12.82 -0.62 -6.90
CA SER A 94 13.93 -1.54 -6.68
C SER A 94 14.76 -1.16 -5.45
N ASN A 95 15.02 0.14 -5.26
CA ASN A 95 15.68 0.64 -4.06
C ASN A 95 14.84 0.39 -2.80
N LEU A 96 13.52 0.60 -2.86
CA LEU A 96 12.60 0.32 -1.76
C LEU A 96 12.58 -1.17 -1.40
N ILE A 97 12.55 -2.06 -2.39
CA ILE A 97 12.60 -3.51 -2.19
C ILE A 97 13.92 -3.91 -1.51
N ILE A 98 15.07 -3.38 -1.97
CA ILE A 98 16.37 -3.65 -1.36
C ILE A 98 16.40 -3.17 0.10
N PHE A 99 15.90 -1.96 0.36
CA PHE A 99 15.81 -1.41 1.70
C PHE A 99 14.94 -2.28 2.62
N LEU A 100 13.76 -2.67 2.16
CA LEU A 100 12.83 -3.48 2.96
C LEU A 100 13.36 -4.89 3.20
N ASN A 101 13.94 -5.56 2.20
CA ASN A 101 14.54 -6.89 2.38
C ASN A 101 15.70 -6.89 3.41
N LYS A 102 16.39 -5.77 3.56
CA LYS A 102 17.50 -5.64 4.52
C LYS A 102 17.03 -5.30 5.94
N ASN A 103 15.95 -4.52 6.06
CA ASN A 103 15.56 -3.89 7.31
C ASN A 103 14.23 -4.39 7.89
N LEU A 104 13.55 -5.34 7.24
CA LEU A 104 12.32 -5.91 7.77
C LEU A 104 12.57 -6.73 9.04
N VAL A 105 11.65 -6.63 9.97
CA VAL A 105 11.59 -7.45 11.19
C VAL A 105 10.38 -8.38 11.09
N ASP A 106 10.48 -9.58 11.69
CA ASP A 106 9.47 -10.64 11.57
C ASP A 106 8.06 -10.27 12.07
N ASP A 107 7.91 -9.23 12.91
CA ASP A 107 6.60 -8.76 13.38
C ASP A 107 6.09 -7.51 12.66
N ASP A 108 6.79 -7.03 11.63
CA ASP A 108 6.44 -5.83 10.89
C ASP A 108 5.47 -6.12 9.73
N LEU A 109 4.20 -6.30 10.08
CA LEU A 109 3.14 -6.59 9.11
C LEU A 109 3.00 -5.47 8.06
N THR A 110 3.06 -4.20 8.47
CA THR A 110 3.00 -3.05 7.56
C THR A 110 4.19 -3.02 6.61
N GLY A 111 5.37 -3.46 7.07
CA GLY A 111 6.57 -3.62 6.25
C GLY A 111 6.40 -4.71 5.21
N ARG A 112 5.91 -5.89 5.60
CA ARG A 112 5.59 -6.99 4.69
C ARG A 112 4.60 -6.56 3.61
N GLY A 113 3.50 -5.93 4.00
CA GLY A 113 2.52 -5.40 3.06
C GLY A 113 3.13 -4.36 2.11
N THR A 114 4.06 -3.53 2.59
CA THR A 114 4.76 -2.54 1.74
C THR A 114 5.69 -3.24 0.74
N LEU A 115 6.40 -4.28 1.18
CA LEU A 115 7.30 -5.06 0.34
C LEU A 115 6.53 -5.80 -0.75
N ALA A 116 5.42 -6.45 -0.40
CA ALA A 116 4.52 -7.10 -1.35
C ALA A 116 4.00 -6.08 -2.39
N ALA A 117 3.49 -4.94 -1.94
CA ALA A 117 3.04 -3.87 -2.82
C ALA A 117 4.15 -3.31 -3.73
N ALA A 118 5.41 -3.29 -3.26
CA ALA A 118 6.54 -2.84 -4.08
C ALA A 118 6.85 -3.81 -5.21
N TYR A 119 6.85 -5.12 -4.93
CA TYR A 119 6.96 -6.16 -5.94
C TYR A 119 5.79 -6.08 -6.93
N ALA A 120 4.56 -5.98 -6.44
CA ALA A 120 3.36 -5.82 -7.26
C ALA A 120 3.47 -4.65 -8.25
N ASN A 121 3.79 -3.44 -7.76
CA ASN A 121 3.91 -2.25 -8.62
C ASN A 121 5.05 -2.38 -9.62
N ARG A 122 6.17 -3.01 -9.23
CA ARG A 122 7.29 -3.24 -10.16
C ARG A 122 6.89 -4.21 -11.26
N GLY A 123 6.14 -5.27 -10.90
CA GLY A 123 5.55 -6.21 -11.84
C GLY A 123 4.60 -5.53 -12.83
N ILE A 124 3.73 -4.64 -12.36
CA ILE A 124 2.81 -3.86 -13.22
C ILE A 124 3.57 -3.01 -14.23
N ILE A 125 4.65 -2.34 -13.81
CA ILE A 125 5.44 -1.52 -14.75
C ILE A 125 6.12 -2.40 -15.80
N LYS A 126 6.69 -3.55 -15.39
CA LYS A 126 7.32 -4.50 -16.32
C LYS A 126 6.32 -5.09 -17.31
N ASP A 127 5.14 -5.47 -16.82
CA ASP A 127 4.02 -5.97 -17.62
C ASP A 127 3.65 -4.95 -18.71
N ARG A 128 3.49 -3.67 -18.34
CA ARG A 128 3.23 -2.57 -19.27
C ARG A 128 4.36 -2.29 -20.26
N LYS A 129 5.60 -2.66 -19.92
CA LYS A 129 6.77 -2.53 -20.80
C LYS A 129 7.00 -3.78 -21.66
N GLY A 130 6.18 -4.83 -21.52
CA GLY A 130 6.32 -6.09 -22.24
C GLY A 130 7.35 -7.07 -21.63
N ASP A 131 7.93 -6.75 -20.47
CA ASP A 131 8.78 -7.67 -19.70
C ASP A 131 7.90 -8.61 -18.88
N TYR A 132 7.20 -9.53 -19.56
CA TYR A 132 6.22 -10.42 -18.93
C TYR A 132 6.87 -11.45 -18.00
N GLU A 133 8.06 -11.95 -18.32
CA GLU A 133 8.79 -12.86 -17.43
C GLU A 133 9.23 -12.15 -16.15
N GLY A 134 9.78 -10.94 -16.28
CA GLY A 134 10.16 -10.12 -15.13
C GLY A 134 8.94 -9.70 -14.30
N ALA A 135 7.81 -9.44 -14.95
CA ALA A 135 6.54 -9.16 -14.28
C ALA A 135 6.03 -10.37 -13.50
N LEU A 136 6.03 -11.55 -14.11
CA LEU A 136 5.61 -12.80 -13.45
C LEU A 136 6.45 -13.10 -12.20
N LYS A 137 7.77 -12.94 -12.30
CA LYS A 137 8.69 -13.10 -11.15
C LYS A 137 8.33 -12.16 -10.00
N ASP A 138 8.06 -10.89 -10.32
CA ASP A 138 7.67 -9.90 -9.31
C ASP A 138 6.28 -10.18 -8.73
N TYR A 139 5.31 -10.62 -9.54
CA TYR A 139 3.99 -10.99 -9.05
C TYR A 139 4.01 -12.22 -8.13
N ILE A 140 4.79 -13.24 -8.47
CA ILE A 140 5.00 -14.40 -7.59
C ILE A 140 5.60 -13.94 -6.27
N LYS A 141 6.66 -13.12 -6.33
CA LYS A 141 7.32 -12.66 -5.10
C LYS A 141 6.41 -11.80 -4.23
N SER A 142 5.57 -10.98 -4.85
CA SER A 142 4.52 -10.21 -4.18
C SER A 142 3.55 -11.12 -3.42
N LEU A 143 3.04 -12.17 -4.06
CA LEU A 143 2.07 -13.09 -3.48
C LEU A 143 2.69 -13.96 -2.37
N GLU A 144 3.95 -14.35 -2.51
CA GLU A 144 4.71 -15.05 -1.46
C GLU A 144 4.93 -14.18 -0.22
N THR A 145 5.12 -12.86 -0.41
CA THR A 145 5.46 -11.94 0.68
C THR A 145 4.24 -11.64 1.54
N ASP A 146 3.14 -11.21 0.91
CA ASP A 146 1.88 -10.91 1.57
C ASP A 146 0.77 -10.91 0.53
N SER A 147 0.11 -12.06 0.37
CA SER A 147 -0.95 -12.20 -0.64
C SER A 147 -2.19 -11.36 -0.30
N GLU A 148 -2.47 -11.13 0.98
CA GLU A 148 -3.66 -10.39 1.44
C GLU A 148 -3.51 -8.90 1.11
N ALA A 149 -2.32 -8.33 1.34
CA ALA A 149 -2.03 -6.94 1.01
C ALA A 149 -2.19 -6.61 -0.48
N VAL A 150 -2.15 -7.60 -1.38
CA VAL A 150 -2.17 -7.40 -2.84
C VAL A 150 -3.37 -8.04 -3.55
N GLU A 151 -4.26 -8.71 -2.83
CA GLU A 151 -5.45 -9.36 -3.39
C GLU A 151 -6.52 -8.36 -3.85
N GLY A 152 -6.46 -7.13 -3.34
CA GLY A 152 -7.45 -6.07 -3.58
C GLY A 152 -8.71 -6.26 -2.73
N PRO A 153 -9.79 -5.49 -2.99
CA PRO A 153 -11.00 -5.54 -2.18
C PRO A 153 -11.62 -6.94 -2.17
N GLY A 154 -11.99 -7.41 -0.96
CA GLY A 154 -12.64 -8.70 -0.75
C GLY A 154 -14.01 -8.79 -1.44
N LEU A 155 -14.61 -9.98 -1.44
CA LEU A 155 -15.92 -10.21 -2.08
C LEU A 155 -17.00 -9.28 -1.50
N GLY A 156 -17.00 -9.06 -0.18
CA GLY A 156 -17.96 -8.18 0.49
C GLY A 156 -17.88 -6.72 0.01
N GLU A 157 -16.67 -6.17 -0.11
CA GLU A 157 -16.47 -4.81 -0.63
C GLU A 157 -16.85 -4.71 -2.11
N LYS A 158 -16.57 -5.75 -2.90
CA LYS A 158 -16.98 -5.78 -4.32
C LYS A 158 -18.48 -5.71 -4.48
N ILE A 159 -19.23 -6.46 -3.65
CA ILE A 159 -20.69 -6.47 -3.67
C ILE A 159 -21.24 -5.13 -3.18
N LEU A 160 -20.74 -4.63 -2.04
CA LEU A 160 -21.24 -3.39 -1.42
C LEU A 160 -21.10 -2.17 -2.33
N TYR A 161 -19.98 -2.09 -3.05
CA TYR A 161 -19.67 -0.94 -3.89
C TYR A 161 -19.90 -1.20 -5.39
N MET A 162 -20.57 -2.32 -5.74
CA MET A 162 -20.80 -2.76 -7.13
C MET A 162 -19.55 -2.63 -8.01
N ILE A 163 -18.42 -3.06 -7.47
CA ILE A 163 -17.12 -2.86 -8.08
C ILE A 163 -16.91 -3.91 -9.17
N ASN A 164 -17.14 -3.52 -10.43
CA ASN A 164 -16.67 -4.26 -11.61
C ASN A 164 -15.18 -3.88 -11.82
N LYS A 165 -14.24 -4.61 -11.22
CA LYS A 165 -12.78 -4.28 -11.24
C LYS A 165 -11.93 -5.27 -12.04
N PRO A 166 -10.71 -4.85 -12.47
CA PRO A 166 -9.79 -5.67 -13.25
C PRO A 166 -9.28 -6.88 -12.46
N SER A 167 -8.67 -7.80 -13.21
CA SER A 167 -7.99 -9.00 -12.72
C SER A 167 -7.01 -8.70 -11.58
N SER A 168 -7.08 -9.44 -10.46
CA SER A 168 -6.10 -9.34 -9.37
C SER A 168 -4.69 -9.73 -9.85
N ILE A 169 -3.66 -9.36 -9.09
CA ILE A 169 -2.26 -9.77 -9.37
C ILE A 169 -2.16 -11.28 -9.53
N ARG A 170 -2.84 -12.05 -8.66
CA ARG A 170 -2.92 -13.51 -8.75
C ARG A 170 -3.43 -13.97 -10.11
N LYS A 171 -4.55 -13.43 -10.56
CA LYS A 171 -5.16 -13.79 -11.85
C LYS A 171 -4.29 -13.34 -13.03
N ARG A 172 -3.64 -12.17 -12.94
CA ARG A 172 -2.72 -11.69 -13.98
C ARG A 172 -1.46 -12.56 -14.06
N ALA A 173 -0.90 -12.94 -12.92
CA ALA A 173 0.25 -13.85 -12.85
C ALA A 173 -0.09 -15.23 -13.43
N GLN A 174 -1.25 -15.80 -13.09
CA GLN A 174 -1.75 -17.04 -13.69
C GLN A 174 -1.90 -16.91 -15.20
N TYR A 175 -2.51 -15.82 -15.68
CA TYR A 175 -2.66 -15.59 -17.11
C TYR A 175 -1.31 -15.52 -17.84
N ILE A 176 -0.37 -14.71 -17.35
CA ILE A 176 0.97 -14.62 -17.94
C ILE A 176 1.64 -15.99 -17.93
N HIS A 177 1.55 -16.72 -16.82
CA HIS A 177 2.12 -18.07 -16.71
C HIS A 177 1.55 -19.04 -17.76
N GLU A 178 0.24 -19.04 -17.99
CA GLU A 178 -0.38 -19.87 -19.03
C GLU A 178 0.01 -19.44 -20.44
N GLN A 179 0.06 -18.12 -20.70
CA GLN A 179 0.46 -17.59 -22.02
C GLN A 179 1.93 -17.90 -22.33
N LEU A 180 2.82 -17.87 -21.35
CA LEU A 180 4.23 -18.19 -21.54
C LEU A 180 4.49 -19.68 -21.87
N LYS A 181 3.52 -20.57 -21.63
CA LYS A 181 3.58 -21.99 -22.06
C LYS A 181 3.28 -22.16 -23.55
N LEU A 182 2.58 -21.21 -24.17
CA LEU A 182 2.23 -21.26 -25.58
C LEU A 182 3.44 -20.88 -26.46
N PRO A 183 3.48 -21.33 -27.72
CA PRO A 183 4.39 -20.78 -28.73
C PRO A 183 4.24 -19.26 -28.84
N GLU A 184 5.33 -18.54 -29.13
CA GLU A 184 5.36 -17.07 -29.13
C GLU A 184 4.29 -16.43 -30.02
N GLU A 185 4.06 -17.03 -31.19
CA GLU A 185 3.06 -16.62 -32.21
C GLU A 185 1.61 -16.69 -31.70
N GLU A 186 1.32 -17.56 -30.73
CA GLU A 186 -0.03 -17.82 -30.21
C GLU A 186 -0.33 -17.02 -28.92
N ARG A 187 0.66 -16.31 -28.38
CA ARG A 187 0.52 -15.60 -27.11
C ARG A 187 -0.27 -14.32 -27.30
N VAL A 188 -1.25 -14.12 -26.42
CA VAL A 188 -1.92 -12.84 -26.22
C VAL A 188 -1.48 -12.33 -24.86
N LEU A 189 -0.47 -11.46 -24.82
CA LEU A 189 0.07 -10.96 -23.55
C LEU A 189 -0.38 -9.53 -23.24
N SER A 190 -0.75 -8.74 -24.24
CA SER A 190 -1.29 -7.39 -24.07
C SER A 190 -2.63 -7.24 -24.76
N VAL A 191 -3.56 -6.61 -24.05
CA VAL A 191 -4.82 -6.11 -24.60
C VAL A 191 -4.89 -4.64 -24.20
N PRO A 192 -4.48 -3.70 -25.07
CA PRO A 192 -4.21 -2.31 -24.69
C PRO A 192 -5.33 -1.61 -23.91
N ASP A 193 -6.58 -1.92 -24.19
CA ASP A 193 -7.72 -1.30 -23.51
C ASP A 193 -7.93 -1.85 -22.09
N ARG A 194 -7.68 -3.14 -21.87
CA ARG A 194 -7.74 -3.75 -20.52
C ARG A 194 -6.50 -3.42 -19.68
N ASP A 195 -5.34 -3.30 -20.32
CA ASP A 195 -4.07 -3.01 -19.63
C ASP A 195 -4.04 -1.60 -19.01
N LYS A 196 -4.78 -0.65 -19.60
CA LYS A 196 -4.98 0.70 -19.05
C LYS A 196 -5.75 0.69 -17.72
N GLU A 197 -6.56 -0.33 -17.45
CA GLU A 197 -7.37 -0.44 -16.25
C GLU A 197 -6.59 -1.00 -15.04
N GLN A 198 -5.37 -1.53 -15.24
CA GLN A 198 -4.55 -2.08 -14.14
C GLN A 198 -4.30 -1.05 -13.04
N ILE A 199 -4.62 -1.41 -11.80
CA ILE A 199 -4.48 -0.56 -10.62
C ILE A 199 -3.10 -0.71 -9.99
N MET A 200 -2.59 0.38 -9.41
CA MET A 200 -1.41 0.33 -8.56
C MET A 200 -1.79 -0.16 -7.17
N HIS A 201 -0.91 -0.95 -6.56
CA HIS A 201 -1.11 -1.47 -5.22
C HIS A 201 -0.40 -0.59 -4.20
N LYS A 202 -1.07 -0.36 -3.08
CA LYS A 202 -0.50 0.34 -1.94
C LYS A 202 -0.72 -0.54 -0.71
N PRO A 203 0.23 -0.66 0.22
CA PRO A 203 0.00 -1.41 1.46
C PRO A 203 -1.28 -0.92 2.15
N GLY A 204 -2.12 -1.87 2.55
CA GLY A 204 -3.25 -1.58 3.44
C GLY A 204 -2.74 -1.00 4.75
N LYS A 205 -3.48 -0.05 5.33
CA LYS A 205 -3.28 0.28 6.75
C LYS A 205 -3.89 -0.89 7.52
N LEU A 206 -3.03 -1.70 8.14
CA LEU A 206 -3.45 -2.62 9.19
C LEU A 206 -3.80 -1.81 10.45
#